data_AF-A0A3R7NFZ1-F1
#
_entry.id   AF-A0A3R7NFZ1-F1
#
_cell.length_a   1.000
_cell.length_b   1.000
_cell.length_c   1.000
_cell.angle_alpha   90.00
_cell.angle_beta   90.00
_cell.angle_gamma   90.00
#
_symmetry.space_group_name_H-M   'P 1'
#
loop_
_entity.id
_entity.type
_entity.pdbx_description
1 polymer ?
#
loop_
_entity_poly.entity_id
_entity_poly.type
_entity_poly.pdbx_seq_one_letter_code
_entity_poly.pdbx_strand_id
1 'polypeptide(L)'
;MDDNKNIFAASGRVGCRGQQNQLELFEQIVVVMRHGERRDGAVGAEPEADPPLTESGAAQIAKTAEKLRVMLGEKKAREMLIIVSPFLRTRQTAEVLRQCGIGALEPPLVDNTLCEVYGPLRIKGITAQVLPDAVVKKGSGKLPQWGESIELASERYVENMLRNSHSYPHNNLLLVTHGDAISAIVTALYPTRVVYETEYLSFIALKGGSKSGSGGGTDSYRLFNSSGVRWIEDALSATRHSNESSGEYHRMNFVVNAIDGSRDTTNGSHDVTENASAGTTILFRLMLISSQALTLPLWSHGGSAAIYVGVVIALELVSVAHSLRLLRCVQSDVTSSSVEHIRRLTPRQIAFLGCGISPKLQRCVLSLGMSLVKAVGIFVLCMIVATFATAFSKSQFVVMRESYAAAFASGRKFIVFVLFVVFDTLRRFYEVEHLA
;
A
#
# COMPACT_ATOMS: atom_id res chain seq x y z
N MET A 1 -3.42 -56.83 43.60
CA MET A 1 -2.74 -56.89 44.91
C MET A 1 -1.91 -58.15 44.92
N ASP A 2 -0.58 -58.16 44.83
CA ASP A 2 0.47 -57.14 44.63
C ASP A 2 1.71 -57.98 44.25
N ASP A 3 2.38 -57.63 43.16
CA ASP A 3 3.75 -57.07 43.12
C ASP A 3 4.86 -57.93 43.75
N ASN A 4 5.86 -58.36 42.95
CA ASN A 4 7.10 -57.59 42.69
C ASN A 4 8.25 -58.43 42.08
N LYS A 5 8.87 -57.86 41.01
CA LYS A 5 10.32 -57.63 40.71
C LYS A 5 11.37 -58.71 41.02
N ASN A 6 12.48 -58.90 40.31
CA ASN A 6 13.20 -58.40 39.11
C ASN A 6 14.37 -59.42 38.93
N ILE A 7 15.03 -59.64 37.79
CA ILE A 7 16.31 -59.01 37.37
C ILE A 7 16.90 -59.85 36.19
N PHE A 8 17.27 -59.15 35.10
CA PHE A 8 18.29 -59.36 34.05
C PHE A 8 18.70 -60.76 33.50
N ALA A 9 18.63 -60.90 32.16
CA ALA A 9 19.78 -61.24 31.32
C ALA A 9 19.51 -60.96 29.83
N ALA A 10 20.47 -60.33 29.15
CA ALA A 10 20.47 -59.99 27.73
C ALA A 10 21.00 -61.15 26.86
N SER A 11 20.53 -61.27 25.60
CA SER A 11 21.35 -61.47 24.39
C SER A 11 20.48 -61.87 23.18
N GLY A 12 20.71 -61.24 22.02
CA GLY A 12 20.22 -61.75 20.73
C GLY A 12 19.71 -60.68 19.74
N ARG A 13 20.61 -59.87 19.17
CA ARG A 13 20.34 -59.01 17.99
C ARG A 13 20.35 -59.83 16.70
N VAL A 14 19.34 -59.66 15.84
CA VAL A 14 19.39 -59.51 14.35
C VAL A 14 17.98 -59.05 13.93
N GLY A 15 17.65 -57.95 13.25
CA GLY A 15 18.35 -56.81 12.68
C GLY A 15 17.28 -55.95 11.99
N CYS A 16 16.84 -54.84 12.61
CA CYS A 16 15.94 -53.87 11.99
C CYS A 16 16.72 -53.06 10.95
N ARG A 17 16.52 -53.39 9.67
CA ARG A 17 17.13 -52.65 8.55
C ARG A 17 16.26 -51.43 8.22
N GLY A 18 16.62 -50.30 8.85
CA GLY A 18 16.57 -48.96 8.25
C GLY A 18 15.23 -48.41 7.74
N GLN A 19 14.29 -48.12 8.64
CA GLN A 19 13.42 -46.95 8.49
C GLN A 19 14.12 -45.77 9.18
N GLN A 20 15.02 -45.10 8.47
CA GLN A 20 15.56 -43.81 8.90
C GLN A 20 15.31 -42.79 7.79
N ASN A 21 14.36 -41.90 8.09
CA ASN A 21 14.31 -40.48 7.72
C ASN A 21 14.67 -40.11 6.28
N GLN A 22 13.66 -40.08 5.43
CA GLN A 22 13.49 -38.98 4.46
C GLN A 22 12.09 -38.38 4.66
N LEU A 23 11.94 -37.55 5.70
CA LEU A 23 10.99 -36.44 5.62
C LEU A 23 11.60 -35.49 4.59
N GLU A 24 11.36 -35.74 3.30
CA GLU A 24 11.63 -34.73 2.29
C GLU A 24 10.81 -33.50 2.69
N LEU A 25 11.52 -32.42 3.00
CA LEU A 25 10.93 -31.13 3.33
C LEU A 25 10.10 -30.69 2.12
N PHE A 26 8.78 -30.89 2.20
CA PHE A 26 7.86 -30.42 1.17
C PHE A 26 7.92 -28.89 1.14
N GLU A 27 8.51 -28.33 0.08
CA GLU A 27 8.51 -26.90 -0.16
C GLU A 27 7.19 -26.52 -0.81
N GLN A 28 6.31 -25.89 -0.04
CA GLN A 28 5.00 -25.47 -0.50
C GLN A 28 5.13 -24.24 -1.40
N ILE A 29 4.47 -24.25 -2.55
CA ILE A 29 4.33 -23.06 -3.40
C ILE A 29 2.96 -22.43 -3.17
N VAL A 30 2.94 -21.12 -2.95
CA VAL A 30 1.72 -20.31 -2.81
C VAL A 30 1.74 -19.23 -3.87
N VAL A 31 0.79 -19.28 -4.79
CA VAL A 31 0.56 -18.24 -5.80
C VAL A 31 -0.62 -17.39 -5.37
N VAL A 32 -0.44 -16.07 -5.29
CA VAL A 32 -1.52 -15.12 -5.02
C VAL A 32 -1.75 -14.29 -6.28
N MET A 33 -2.98 -14.31 -6.79
CA MET A 33 -3.31 -13.81 -8.12
C MET A 33 -4.52 -12.87 -8.07
N ARG A 34 -4.44 -11.75 -8.80
CA ARG A 34 -5.57 -10.86 -9.05
C ARG A 34 -6.46 -11.46 -10.15
N HIS A 35 -7.77 -11.38 -9.98
CA HIS A 35 -8.74 -11.77 -11.00
C HIS A 35 -8.52 -11.08 -12.37
N GLY A 36 -9.16 -11.61 -13.40
CA GLY A 36 -9.19 -11.03 -14.74
C GLY A 36 -9.92 -9.70 -14.84
N GLU A 37 -9.80 -9.04 -15.99
CA GLU A 37 -10.45 -7.75 -16.24
C GLU A 37 -11.97 -7.83 -16.02
N ARG A 38 -12.50 -6.87 -15.26
CA ARG A 38 -13.93 -6.77 -14.93
C ARG A 38 -14.67 -5.94 -15.97
N ARG A 39 -15.94 -6.26 -16.19
CA ARG A 39 -16.80 -5.49 -17.11
C ARG A 39 -16.96 -4.02 -16.72
N ASP A 40 -17.04 -3.73 -15.43
CA ASP A 40 -17.11 -2.36 -14.91
C ASP A 40 -15.71 -1.68 -14.79
N GLY A 41 -14.65 -2.34 -15.27
CA GLY A 41 -13.28 -1.90 -15.11
C GLY A 41 -12.87 -0.75 -16.04
N ALA A 42 -13.61 -0.57 -17.14
CA ALA A 42 -13.36 0.50 -18.09
C ALA A 42 -13.75 1.88 -17.53
N VAL A 43 -13.03 2.91 -17.96
CA VAL A 43 -13.35 4.30 -17.61
C VAL A 43 -14.75 4.63 -18.13
N GLY A 44 -15.61 5.12 -17.24
CA GLY A 44 -17.01 5.45 -17.57
C GLY A 44 -17.97 4.26 -17.65
N ALA A 45 -17.52 3.03 -17.37
CA ALA A 45 -18.44 1.89 -17.28
C ALA A 45 -19.37 2.03 -16.07
N GLU A 46 -20.64 1.66 -16.27
CA GLU A 46 -21.65 1.65 -15.22
C GLU A 46 -21.17 0.81 -14.02
N PRO A 47 -21.27 1.33 -12.79
CA PRO A 47 -20.94 0.59 -11.59
C PRO A 47 -21.76 -0.69 -11.45
N GLU A 48 -21.06 -1.81 -11.26
CA GLU A 48 -21.68 -3.07 -10.89
C GLU A 48 -21.17 -3.49 -9.51
N ALA A 49 -22.05 -4.09 -8.71
CA ALA A 49 -21.64 -4.62 -7.40
C ALA A 49 -20.74 -5.87 -7.57
N ASP A 50 -21.19 -6.86 -8.36
CA ASP A 50 -20.40 -8.06 -8.72
C ASP A 50 -20.12 -8.14 -10.23
N PRO A 51 -19.29 -7.25 -10.79
CA PRO A 51 -19.01 -7.26 -12.21
C PRO A 51 -18.39 -8.61 -12.61
N PRO A 52 -18.90 -9.28 -13.65
CA PRO A 52 -18.24 -10.43 -14.23
C PRO A 52 -16.98 -10.01 -14.99
N LEU A 53 -16.24 -10.99 -15.50
CA LEU A 53 -15.14 -10.75 -16.41
C LEU A 53 -15.61 -10.18 -17.76
N THR A 54 -14.75 -9.39 -18.41
CA THR A 54 -14.87 -9.10 -19.85
C THR A 54 -14.50 -10.32 -20.68
N GLU A 55 -14.92 -10.37 -21.94
CA GLU A 55 -14.45 -11.40 -22.88
C GLU A 55 -12.94 -11.35 -23.08
N SER A 56 -12.38 -10.14 -23.19
CA SER A 56 -10.93 -9.90 -23.22
C SER A 56 -10.23 -10.43 -21.97
N GLY A 57 -10.78 -10.13 -20.79
CA GLY A 57 -10.27 -10.60 -19.50
C GLY A 57 -10.26 -12.13 -19.41
N ALA A 58 -11.33 -12.78 -19.89
CA ALA A 58 -11.40 -14.23 -19.97
C ALA A 58 -10.36 -14.80 -20.96
N ALA A 59 -10.22 -14.21 -22.15
CA ALA A 59 -9.25 -14.66 -23.16
C ALA A 59 -7.78 -14.51 -22.68
N GLN A 60 -7.48 -13.47 -21.90
CA GLN A 60 -6.14 -13.25 -21.35
C GLN A 60 -5.73 -14.30 -20.30
N ILE A 61 -6.69 -14.96 -19.65
CA ILE A 61 -6.41 -16.01 -18.65
C ILE A 61 -5.62 -17.17 -19.26
N ALA A 62 -5.90 -17.55 -20.52
CA ALA A 62 -5.17 -18.61 -21.19
C ALA A 62 -3.67 -18.30 -21.31
N LYS A 63 -3.32 -17.04 -21.58
CA LYS A 63 -1.91 -16.59 -21.62
C LYS A 63 -1.28 -16.65 -20.24
N THR A 64 -2.01 -16.29 -19.20
CA THR A 64 -1.50 -16.36 -17.83
C THR A 64 -1.39 -17.80 -17.32
N ALA A 65 -2.29 -18.70 -17.71
CA ALA A 65 -2.19 -20.13 -17.45
C ALA A 65 -0.88 -20.70 -18.04
N GLU A 66 -0.52 -20.31 -19.26
CA GLU A 66 0.76 -20.70 -19.85
C GLU A 66 1.95 -20.19 -19.02
N LYS A 67 1.93 -18.92 -18.59
CA LYS A 67 2.98 -18.39 -17.69
C LYS A 67 3.09 -19.20 -16.40
N LEU A 68 1.97 -19.59 -15.81
CA LEU A 68 1.94 -20.42 -14.59
C LEU A 68 2.52 -21.82 -14.85
N ARG A 69 2.21 -22.46 -15.99
CA ARG A 69 2.80 -23.75 -16.38
C ARG A 69 4.32 -23.66 -16.56
N VAL A 70 4.79 -22.65 -17.27
CA VAL A 70 6.23 -22.41 -17.48
C VAL A 70 6.94 -22.20 -16.14
N MET A 71 6.33 -21.44 -15.22
CA MET A 71 6.91 -21.16 -13.91
C MET A 71 6.91 -22.37 -12.97
N LEU A 72 5.80 -23.11 -12.90
CA LEU A 72 5.59 -24.17 -11.89
C LEU A 72 6.03 -25.55 -12.40
N GLY A 73 6.08 -25.73 -13.71
CA GLY A 73 6.10 -27.02 -14.38
C GLY A 73 4.69 -27.61 -14.51
N GLU A 74 4.49 -28.39 -15.57
CA GLU A 74 3.22 -29.02 -15.96
C GLU A 74 2.51 -29.76 -14.82
N LYS A 75 3.26 -30.57 -14.06
CA LYS A 75 2.70 -31.37 -12.97
C LYS A 75 2.16 -30.49 -11.84
N LYS A 76 2.98 -29.59 -11.30
CA LYS A 76 2.59 -28.73 -10.18
C LYS A 76 1.46 -27.78 -10.57
N ALA A 77 1.49 -27.26 -11.80
CA ALA A 77 0.43 -26.39 -12.31
C ALA A 77 -0.94 -27.08 -12.31
N ARG A 78 -1.01 -28.36 -12.72
CA ARG A 78 -2.24 -29.18 -12.70
C ARG A 78 -2.67 -29.64 -11.31
N GLU A 79 -1.76 -29.69 -10.34
CA GLU A 79 -2.04 -30.21 -8.99
C GLU A 79 -2.32 -29.08 -7.97
N MET A 80 -2.33 -27.82 -8.39
CA MET A 80 -2.60 -26.71 -7.48
C MET A 80 -4.02 -26.76 -6.90
N LEU A 81 -4.13 -26.58 -5.58
CA LEU A 81 -5.41 -26.36 -4.93
C LEU A 81 -5.82 -24.90 -5.12
N ILE A 82 -6.91 -24.67 -5.86
CA ILE A 82 -7.42 -23.33 -6.12
C ILE A 82 -8.37 -22.90 -5.01
N ILE A 83 -8.09 -21.76 -4.39
CA ILE A 83 -8.93 -21.12 -3.39
C ILE A 83 -9.28 -19.72 -3.88
N VAL A 84 -10.56 -19.37 -3.84
CA VAL A 84 -11.08 -18.14 -4.47
C VAL A 84 -11.82 -17.27 -3.47
N SER A 85 -11.72 -15.97 -3.68
CA SER A 85 -12.66 -14.99 -3.14
C SER A 85 -14.10 -15.30 -3.60
N PRO A 86 -15.14 -14.97 -2.80
CA PRO A 86 -16.52 -15.29 -3.13
C PRO A 86 -17.11 -14.50 -4.31
N PHE A 87 -16.41 -13.47 -4.79
CA PHE A 87 -16.86 -12.62 -5.90
C PHE A 87 -16.93 -13.38 -7.24
N LEU A 88 -17.84 -12.97 -8.12
CA LEU A 88 -18.08 -13.63 -9.40
C LEU A 88 -16.82 -13.63 -10.28
N ARG A 89 -16.14 -12.49 -10.39
CA ARG A 89 -14.91 -12.34 -11.19
C ARG A 89 -13.77 -13.27 -10.78
N THR A 90 -13.59 -13.56 -9.49
CA THR A 90 -12.54 -14.46 -8.99
C THR A 90 -12.91 -15.92 -9.26
N ARG A 91 -14.19 -16.27 -9.08
CA ARG A 91 -14.73 -17.60 -9.45
C ARG A 91 -14.63 -17.88 -10.95
N GLN A 92 -15.01 -16.91 -11.79
CA GLN A 92 -14.87 -17.03 -13.25
C GLN A 92 -13.41 -17.15 -13.66
N THR A 93 -12.51 -16.39 -13.02
CA THR A 93 -11.08 -16.49 -13.29
C THR A 93 -10.57 -17.90 -13.01
N ALA A 94 -10.91 -18.47 -11.86
CA ALA A 94 -10.55 -19.83 -11.48
C ALA A 94 -11.13 -20.89 -12.42
N GLU A 95 -12.37 -20.72 -12.87
CA GLU A 95 -13.00 -21.67 -13.80
C GLU A 95 -12.28 -21.69 -15.15
N VAL A 96 -11.96 -20.52 -15.72
CA VAL A 96 -11.20 -20.45 -16.98
C VAL A 96 -9.77 -20.98 -16.81
N LEU A 97 -9.13 -20.74 -15.66
CA LEU A 97 -7.83 -21.34 -15.34
C LEU A 97 -7.89 -22.88 -15.36
N ARG A 98 -8.93 -23.48 -14.77
CA ARG A 98 -9.14 -24.94 -14.77
C ARG A 98 -9.36 -25.50 -16.16
N GLN A 99 -10.15 -24.82 -16.98
CA GLN A 99 -10.33 -25.16 -18.40
C GLN A 99 -9.01 -25.08 -19.17
N CYS A 100 -8.10 -24.20 -18.74
CA CYS A 100 -6.75 -24.11 -19.27
C CYS A 100 -5.77 -25.11 -18.62
N GLY A 101 -6.21 -26.06 -17.81
CA GLY A 101 -5.36 -27.09 -17.18
C GLY A 101 -4.55 -26.60 -15.98
N ILE A 102 -4.99 -25.54 -15.30
CA ILE A 102 -4.43 -25.09 -14.02
C ILE A 102 -5.33 -25.56 -12.88
N GLY A 103 -4.70 -26.16 -11.87
CA GLY A 103 -5.33 -26.65 -10.66
C GLY A 103 -6.05 -27.99 -10.82
N ALA A 104 -6.36 -28.58 -9.66
CA ALA A 104 -6.90 -29.92 -9.58
C ALA A 104 -8.33 -30.04 -10.14
N LEU A 105 -8.78 -31.29 -10.36
CA LEU A 105 -10.10 -31.58 -10.93
C LEU A 105 -11.25 -31.26 -9.96
N GLU A 106 -10.95 -31.07 -8.68
CA GLU A 106 -11.91 -30.62 -7.69
C GLU A 106 -12.34 -29.16 -7.94
N PRO A 107 -13.61 -28.79 -7.64
CA PRO A 107 -14.05 -27.41 -7.72
C PRO A 107 -13.21 -26.48 -6.83
N PRO A 108 -12.98 -25.22 -7.23
CA PRO A 108 -12.28 -24.25 -6.38
C PRO A 108 -12.97 -24.09 -5.03
N LEU A 109 -12.17 -24.02 -3.97
CA LEU A 109 -12.67 -23.74 -2.63
C LEU A 109 -12.96 -22.25 -2.50
N VAL A 110 -14.09 -21.90 -1.88
CA VAL A 110 -14.42 -20.50 -1.60
C VAL A 110 -13.93 -20.15 -0.21
N ASP A 111 -13.20 -19.04 -0.10
CA ASP A 111 -12.80 -18.45 1.16
C ASP A 111 -13.31 -17.01 1.24
N ASN A 112 -14.30 -16.79 2.11
CA ASN A 112 -14.94 -15.49 2.29
C ASN A 112 -13.96 -14.41 2.73
N THR A 113 -12.87 -14.81 3.38
CA THR A 113 -11.85 -13.90 3.88
C THR A 113 -10.91 -13.41 2.76
N LEU A 114 -10.93 -14.01 1.56
CA LEU A 114 -10.22 -13.52 0.37
C LEU A 114 -11.01 -12.45 -0.41
N CYS A 115 -12.11 -11.93 0.13
CA CYS A 115 -12.91 -10.84 -0.46
C CYS A 115 -12.06 -9.59 -0.76
N GLU A 116 -12.57 -8.74 -1.65
CA GLU A 116 -12.04 -7.39 -1.87
C GLU A 116 -12.08 -6.59 -0.55
N VAL A 117 -11.37 -5.46 -0.47
CA VAL A 117 -11.60 -4.48 0.60
C VAL A 117 -13.11 -4.17 0.63
N TYR A 118 -13.76 -4.63 1.68
CA TYR A 118 -15.21 -4.78 1.73
C TYR A 118 -15.85 -3.49 2.19
N GLY A 119 -15.97 -2.55 1.26
CA GLY A 119 -16.52 -1.25 1.54
C GLY A 119 -16.47 -0.32 0.32
N PRO A 120 -16.95 0.92 0.48
CA PRO A 120 -17.10 1.88 -0.61
C PRO A 120 -15.78 2.30 -1.27
N LEU A 121 -14.64 2.03 -0.63
CA LEU A 121 -13.31 2.33 -1.19
C LEU A 121 -12.99 1.49 -2.45
N ARG A 122 -13.47 0.24 -2.50
CA ARG A 122 -13.16 -0.69 -3.61
C ARG A 122 -14.39 -1.32 -4.25
N ILE A 123 -15.52 -1.37 -3.54
CA ILE A 123 -16.79 -1.86 -4.06
C ILE A 123 -17.63 -0.64 -4.42
N LYS A 124 -17.99 -0.53 -5.70
CA LYS A 124 -18.83 0.57 -6.17
C LYS A 124 -20.26 0.36 -5.67
N GLY A 125 -20.61 1.02 -4.57
CA GLY A 125 -21.93 0.92 -3.95
C GLY A 125 -21.99 1.62 -2.60
N ILE A 126 -23.19 2.00 -2.19
CA ILE A 126 -23.45 2.68 -0.90
C ILE A 126 -23.65 1.64 0.22
N THR A 127 -24.06 0.41 -0.14
CA THR A 127 -24.38 -0.67 0.79
C THR A 127 -23.57 -1.92 0.50
N ALA A 128 -23.48 -2.79 1.51
CA ALA A 128 -22.91 -4.11 1.37
C ALA A 128 -23.52 -4.88 0.20
N GLN A 129 -22.65 -5.46 -0.60
CA GLN A 129 -23.05 -6.24 -1.74
C GLN A 129 -23.67 -7.56 -1.29
N VAL A 130 -24.82 -7.88 -1.85
CA VAL A 130 -25.50 -9.16 -1.63
C VAL A 130 -24.82 -10.21 -2.51
N LEU A 131 -23.86 -10.93 -1.94
CA LEU A 131 -23.28 -12.12 -2.56
C LEU A 131 -24.24 -13.31 -2.40
N PRO A 132 -24.29 -14.27 -3.34
CA PRO A 132 -25.22 -15.39 -3.24
C PRO A 132 -24.99 -16.21 -1.97
N ASP A 133 -26.06 -16.41 -1.19
CA ASP A 133 -26.05 -17.18 0.06
C ASP A 133 -25.40 -18.56 -0.09
N ALA A 134 -25.68 -19.25 -1.20
CA ALA A 134 -25.12 -20.58 -1.49
C ALA A 134 -23.59 -20.56 -1.64
N VAL A 135 -23.00 -19.42 -1.99
CA VAL A 135 -21.55 -19.23 -2.11
C VAL A 135 -20.96 -18.88 -0.75
N VAL A 136 -21.53 -17.87 -0.09
CA VAL A 136 -21.01 -17.36 1.20
C VAL A 136 -21.14 -18.41 2.31
N LYS A 137 -22.29 -19.08 2.44
CA LYS A 137 -22.54 -20.08 3.50
C LYS A 137 -21.68 -21.34 3.34
N LYS A 138 -21.23 -21.65 2.11
CA LYS A 138 -20.34 -22.78 1.83
C LYS A 138 -18.86 -22.41 1.89
N GLY A 139 -18.54 -21.12 1.84
CA GLY A 139 -17.16 -20.64 1.92
C GLY A 139 -16.58 -20.74 3.33
N SER A 140 -15.26 -20.92 3.43
CA SER A 140 -14.56 -20.85 4.71
C SER A 140 -14.50 -19.42 5.24
N GLY A 141 -14.50 -19.28 6.56
CA GLY A 141 -14.42 -17.98 7.23
C GLY A 141 -15.65 -17.10 7.01
N LYS A 142 -15.63 -15.90 7.60
CA LYS A 142 -16.73 -14.93 7.48
C LYS A 142 -16.34 -13.82 6.52
N LEU A 143 -17.34 -13.24 5.84
CA LEU A 143 -17.13 -11.96 5.17
C LEU A 143 -16.73 -10.91 6.23
N PRO A 144 -15.80 -10.00 5.91
CA PRO A 144 -15.46 -8.90 6.80
C PRO A 144 -16.63 -7.93 6.92
N GLN A 145 -16.48 -6.98 7.84
CA GLN A 145 -17.48 -5.94 8.05
C GLN A 145 -17.47 -4.95 6.89
N TRP A 146 -18.66 -4.53 6.46
CA TRP A 146 -18.79 -3.47 5.45
C TRP A 146 -18.20 -2.15 5.95
N GLY A 147 -17.35 -1.54 5.14
CA GLY A 147 -16.59 -0.35 5.50
C GLY A 147 -15.30 -0.66 6.27
N GLU A 148 -14.75 -1.87 6.14
CA GLU A 148 -13.42 -2.16 6.71
C GLU A 148 -12.36 -1.20 6.15
N SER A 149 -11.33 -0.91 6.95
CA SER A 149 -10.22 -0.08 6.52
C SER A 149 -9.23 -0.88 5.66
N ILE A 150 -8.39 -0.18 4.89
CA ILE A 150 -7.32 -0.80 4.09
C ILE A 150 -6.35 -1.56 5.00
N GLU A 151 -6.10 -1.07 6.21
CA GLU A 151 -5.22 -1.71 7.19
C GLU A 151 -5.80 -3.05 7.67
N LEU A 152 -7.08 -3.08 8.05
CA LEU A 152 -7.76 -4.31 8.47
C LEU A 152 -7.83 -5.32 7.34
N ALA A 153 -8.13 -4.87 6.12
CA ALA A 153 -8.10 -5.72 4.94
C ALA A 153 -6.69 -6.29 4.68
N SER A 154 -5.65 -5.47 4.85
CA SER A 154 -4.26 -5.88 4.67
C SER A 154 -3.83 -6.96 5.67
N GLU A 155 -4.15 -6.78 6.95
CA GLU A 155 -3.88 -7.77 8.00
C GLU A 155 -4.60 -9.09 7.70
N ARG A 156 -5.89 -8.99 7.35
CA ARG A 156 -6.71 -10.12 6.93
C ARG A 156 -6.08 -10.86 5.74
N TYR A 157 -5.65 -10.18 4.68
CA TYR A 157 -5.02 -10.85 3.52
C TYR A 157 -3.78 -11.66 3.89
N VAL A 158 -2.92 -11.10 4.75
CA VAL A 158 -1.71 -11.79 5.22
C VAL A 158 -2.08 -12.99 6.09
N GLU A 159 -2.97 -12.81 7.07
CA GLU A 159 -3.44 -13.88 7.94
C GLU A 159 -4.08 -15.02 7.14
N ASN A 160 -4.88 -14.70 6.13
CA ASN A 160 -5.56 -15.70 5.32
C ASN A 160 -4.60 -16.48 4.43
N MET A 161 -3.58 -15.82 3.88
CA MET A 161 -2.55 -16.50 3.11
C MET A 161 -1.80 -17.51 4.00
N LEU A 162 -1.41 -17.11 5.21
CA LEU A 162 -0.76 -17.99 6.18
C LEU A 162 -1.71 -19.13 6.63
N ARG A 163 -2.96 -18.80 6.98
CA ARG A 163 -3.97 -19.77 7.42
C ARG A 163 -4.27 -20.82 6.36
N ASN A 164 -4.46 -20.43 5.11
CA ASN A 164 -4.69 -21.38 4.02
C ASN A 164 -3.46 -22.26 3.79
N SER A 165 -2.26 -21.68 3.83
CA SER A 165 -1.01 -22.43 3.70
C SER A 165 -0.86 -23.49 4.81
N HIS A 166 -1.18 -23.14 6.05
CA HIS A 166 -1.19 -24.05 7.20
C HIS A 166 -2.32 -25.08 7.17
N SER A 167 -3.48 -24.73 6.60
CA SER A 167 -4.64 -25.64 6.50
C SER A 167 -4.43 -26.72 5.45
N TYR A 168 -3.57 -26.44 4.46
CA TYR A 168 -3.28 -27.34 3.34
C TYR A 168 -1.78 -27.54 3.14
N PRO A 169 -1.04 -28.04 4.16
CA PRO A 169 0.43 -28.04 4.19
C PRO A 169 1.07 -28.95 3.12
N HIS A 170 0.29 -29.85 2.51
CA HIS A 170 0.73 -30.79 1.48
C HIS A 170 0.26 -30.40 0.07
N ASN A 171 -0.35 -29.23 -0.09
CA ASN A 171 -0.83 -28.73 -1.38
C ASN A 171 -0.08 -27.46 -1.78
N ASN A 172 0.27 -27.35 -3.05
CA ASN A 172 0.59 -26.05 -3.64
C ASN A 172 -0.72 -25.28 -3.84
N LEU A 173 -0.72 -23.99 -3.53
CA LEU A 173 -1.93 -23.18 -3.46
C LEU A 173 -1.96 -22.13 -4.57
N LEU A 174 -3.15 -21.91 -5.13
CA LEU A 174 -3.46 -20.75 -5.96
C LEU A 174 -4.62 -19.98 -5.35
N LEU A 175 -4.31 -18.82 -4.77
CA LEU A 175 -5.27 -17.90 -4.18
C LEU A 175 -5.70 -16.88 -5.24
N VAL A 176 -6.91 -17.00 -5.76
CA VAL A 176 -7.48 -16.03 -6.71
C VAL A 176 -8.31 -14.98 -5.96
N THR A 177 -7.77 -13.76 -5.90
CA THR A 177 -8.26 -12.64 -5.10
C THR A 177 -8.12 -11.32 -5.88
N HIS A 178 -7.81 -10.22 -5.19
CA HIS A 178 -7.82 -8.85 -5.71
C HIS A 178 -6.42 -8.21 -5.61
N GLY A 179 -6.27 -7.02 -6.18
CA GLY A 179 -4.96 -6.34 -6.26
C GLY A 179 -4.39 -5.94 -4.90
N ASP A 180 -5.25 -5.49 -3.98
CA ASP A 180 -4.82 -5.05 -2.65
C ASP A 180 -4.24 -6.20 -1.81
N ALA A 181 -4.71 -7.44 -2.02
CA ALA A 181 -4.15 -8.62 -1.35
C ALA A 181 -2.68 -8.86 -1.72
N ILE A 182 -2.34 -8.70 -3.01
CA ILE A 182 -0.96 -8.81 -3.48
C ILE A 182 -0.09 -7.73 -2.81
N SER A 183 -0.57 -6.48 -2.82
CA SER A 183 0.14 -5.35 -2.21
C SER A 183 0.39 -5.58 -0.72
N ALA A 184 -0.64 -5.99 0.02
CA ALA A 184 -0.56 -6.28 1.45
C ALA A 184 0.48 -7.37 1.76
N ILE A 185 0.46 -8.47 1.01
CA ILE A 185 1.37 -9.60 1.22
C ILE A 185 2.82 -9.24 0.87
N VAL A 186 3.05 -8.55 -0.25
CA VAL A 186 4.42 -8.10 -0.61
C VAL A 186 4.95 -7.14 0.46
N THR A 187 4.14 -6.18 0.90
CA THR A 187 4.53 -5.21 1.93
C THR A 187 4.82 -5.89 3.27
N ALA A 188 4.07 -6.93 3.63
CA ALA A 188 4.30 -7.68 4.86
C ALA A 188 5.59 -8.51 4.81
N LEU A 189 5.90 -9.12 3.67
CA LEU A 189 7.11 -9.93 3.48
C LEU A 189 8.37 -9.07 3.26
N TYR A 190 8.20 -7.92 2.62
CA TYR A 190 9.28 -7.02 2.22
C TYR A 190 8.89 -5.57 2.57
N PRO A 191 9.05 -5.13 3.84
CA PRO A 191 8.61 -3.81 4.28
C PRO A 191 9.26 -2.64 3.54
N THR A 192 10.39 -2.86 2.87
CA THR A 192 11.10 -1.88 2.03
C THR A 192 10.56 -1.79 0.61
N ARG A 193 9.60 -2.63 0.22
CA ARG A 193 8.97 -2.65 -1.10
C ARG A 193 7.59 -2.02 -1.04
N VAL A 194 7.41 -0.94 -1.79
CA VAL A 194 6.12 -0.27 -1.94
C VAL A 194 5.52 -0.65 -3.29
N VAL A 195 4.49 -1.48 -3.28
CA VAL A 195 3.74 -1.85 -4.49
C VAL A 195 2.87 -0.67 -4.92
N TYR A 196 3.08 -0.20 -6.16
CA TYR A 196 2.32 0.93 -6.73
C TYR A 196 1.40 0.51 -7.87
N GLU A 197 1.56 -0.71 -8.41
CA GLU A 197 0.74 -1.20 -9.52
C GLU A 197 0.57 -2.71 -9.45
N THR A 198 -0.68 -3.16 -9.62
CA THR A 198 -1.06 -4.56 -9.82
C THR A 198 -2.00 -4.63 -11.02
N GLU A 199 -1.56 -5.22 -12.12
CA GLU A 199 -2.38 -5.37 -13.35
C GLU A 199 -3.42 -6.49 -13.17
N TYR A 200 -4.47 -6.53 -14.01
CA TYR A 200 -5.36 -7.71 -14.03
C TYR A 200 -4.55 -8.97 -14.35
N LEU A 201 -4.90 -10.11 -13.74
CA LEU A 201 -4.16 -11.37 -13.85
C LEU A 201 -2.71 -11.31 -13.34
N SER A 202 -2.32 -10.24 -12.66
CA SER A 202 -1.04 -10.18 -11.97
C SER A 202 -0.96 -11.22 -10.85
N PHE A 203 0.24 -11.70 -10.57
CA PHE A 203 0.46 -12.65 -9.48
C PHE A 203 1.84 -12.48 -8.84
N ILE A 204 1.93 -12.96 -7.60
CA ILE A 204 3.18 -13.25 -6.90
C ILE A 204 3.23 -14.75 -6.60
N ALA A 205 4.43 -15.32 -6.65
CA ALA A 205 4.67 -16.72 -6.32
C ALA A 205 5.68 -16.81 -5.18
N LEU A 206 5.25 -17.46 -4.10
CA LEU A 206 5.99 -17.60 -2.85
C LEU A 206 6.37 -19.08 -2.64
N LYS A 207 7.55 -19.31 -2.07
CA LYS A 207 7.98 -20.61 -1.55
C LYS A 207 7.95 -20.56 -0.02
N GLY A 208 7.20 -21.46 0.60
CA GLY A 208 7.14 -21.66 2.04
C GLY A 208 8.07 -22.78 2.49
N GLY A 209 8.88 -22.52 3.53
CA GLY A 209 9.72 -23.53 4.17
C GLY A 209 8.96 -24.27 5.28
N SER A 210 8.90 -25.60 5.22
CA SER A 210 8.29 -26.42 6.26
C SER A 210 9.13 -26.37 7.55
N LYS A 211 8.81 -25.42 8.46
CA LYS A 211 9.31 -25.49 9.84
C LYS A 211 8.33 -26.29 10.70
N SER A 212 8.75 -27.49 11.09
CA SER A 212 8.18 -28.24 12.21
C SER A 212 8.45 -27.45 13.50
N GLY A 213 7.50 -26.62 13.92
CA GLY A 213 7.59 -25.83 15.15
C GLY A 213 6.59 -24.69 15.15
N SER A 214 5.74 -24.63 16.17
CA SER A 214 4.66 -23.64 16.32
C SER A 214 5.19 -22.20 16.20
N GLY A 215 4.77 -21.48 15.15
CA GLY A 215 5.08 -20.05 14.96
C GLY A 215 5.55 -19.65 13.56
N GLY A 216 4.98 -20.22 12.50
CA GLY A 216 5.29 -19.83 11.12
C GLY A 216 4.69 -18.46 10.77
N GLY A 217 5.44 -17.39 11.03
CA GLY A 217 5.14 -16.05 10.52
C GLY A 217 5.48 -15.89 9.04
N THR A 218 5.32 -14.68 8.52
CA THR A 218 5.70 -14.28 7.15
C THR A 218 7.15 -14.63 6.80
N ASP A 219 8.05 -14.66 7.77
CA ASP A 219 9.48 -14.98 7.61
C ASP A 219 9.77 -16.38 7.04
N SER A 220 8.76 -17.26 7.01
CA SER A 220 8.86 -18.60 6.41
C SER A 220 8.63 -18.62 4.90
N TYR A 221 8.23 -17.50 4.29
CA TYR A 221 7.94 -17.39 2.87
C TYR A 221 8.93 -16.49 2.14
N ARG A 222 9.32 -16.90 0.93
CA ARG A 222 10.16 -16.12 0.03
C ARG A 222 9.49 -15.94 -1.32
N LEU A 223 9.40 -14.71 -1.79
CA LEU A 223 9.04 -14.40 -3.17
C LEU A 223 10.13 -14.90 -4.11
N PHE A 224 9.75 -15.76 -5.05
CA PHE A 224 10.67 -16.28 -6.07
C PHE A 224 10.26 -15.88 -7.50
N ASN A 225 9.02 -15.44 -7.72
CA ASN A 225 8.57 -14.95 -9.01
C ASN A 225 7.36 -13.99 -8.89
N SER A 226 7.15 -13.15 -9.89
CA SER A 226 5.97 -12.29 -10.03
C SER A 226 5.69 -11.97 -11.51
N SER A 227 4.46 -11.57 -11.82
CA SER A 227 4.07 -11.07 -13.15
C SER A 227 3.03 -9.96 -12.99
N GLY A 228 3.20 -8.85 -13.70
CA GLY A 228 2.23 -7.73 -13.71
C GLY A 228 2.13 -6.97 -12.38
N VAL A 229 3.15 -7.07 -11.52
CA VAL A 229 3.24 -6.36 -10.24
C VAL A 229 4.47 -5.48 -10.26
N ARG A 230 4.34 -4.20 -9.87
CA ARG A 230 5.47 -3.25 -9.82
C ARG A 230 5.60 -2.63 -8.44
N TRP A 231 6.84 -2.49 -7.97
CA TRP A 231 7.18 -1.89 -6.69
C TRP A 231 8.45 -1.04 -6.78
N ILE A 232 8.59 -0.13 -5.83
CA ILE A 232 9.83 0.64 -5.59
C ILE A 232 10.48 0.06 -4.34
N GLU A 233 11.81 -0.05 -4.36
CA GLU A 233 12.61 -0.50 -3.22
C GLU A 233 13.42 0.67 -2.67
N ASP A 234 13.39 0.88 -1.34
CA ASP A 234 14.13 1.97 -0.72
C ASP A 234 15.66 1.81 -0.92
N ALA A 235 16.27 2.80 -1.58
CA ALA A 235 17.69 2.78 -1.96
C ALA A 235 18.67 2.68 -0.78
N LEU A 236 18.24 3.06 0.44
CA LEU A 236 19.06 3.00 1.66
C LEU A 236 19.30 1.55 2.16
N SER A 237 18.49 0.58 1.71
CA SER A 237 18.65 -0.85 2.03
C SER A 237 19.44 -1.64 0.99
N ALA A 238 19.50 -1.18 -0.26
CA ALA A 238 20.27 -1.84 -1.32
C ALA A 238 21.78 -1.89 -0.99
N THR A 239 22.28 -0.87 -0.29
CA THR A 239 23.68 -0.76 0.14
C THR A 239 24.04 -1.63 1.35
N ARG A 240 23.06 -2.15 2.10
CA ARG A 240 23.32 -3.06 3.25
C ARG A 240 23.42 -4.52 2.83
N HIS A 241 22.75 -4.92 1.73
CA HIS A 241 22.84 -6.29 1.22
C HIS A 241 23.95 -6.51 0.18
N SER A 242 24.57 -5.44 -0.33
CA SER A 242 25.72 -5.58 -1.26
C SER A 242 27.02 -6.05 -0.59
N ASN A 243 27.08 -6.13 0.75
CA ASN A 243 28.26 -6.60 1.47
C ASN A 243 28.16 -8.02 2.05
N GLU A 244 27.03 -8.71 1.89
CA GLU A 244 26.85 -10.11 2.32
C GLU A 244 26.01 -10.89 1.30
N SER A 245 26.55 -11.12 0.10
CA SER A 245 26.09 -12.16 -0.84
C SER A 245 26.88 -12.06 -2.15
N SER A 246 28.13 -12.52 -2.14
CA SER A 246 28.79 -12.98 -3.37
C SER A 246 28.18 -14.32 -3.76
N GLY A 247 27.06 -14.26 -4.49
CA GLY A 247 26.35 -15.40 -5.04
C GLY A 247 25.96 -15.07 -6.48
N GLU A 248 26.77 -15.58 -7.40
CA GLU A 248 26.72 -15.47 -8.84
C GLU A 248 25.30 -15.65 -9.44
N TYR A 249 24.66 -14.56 -9.84
CA TYR A 249 23.47 -14.59 -10.69
C TYR A 249 23.89 -14.42 -12.15
N HIS A 250 23.90 -15.53 -12.88
CA HIS A 250 24.01 -15.53 -14.33
C HIS A 250 22.78 -14.85 -14.96
N ARG A 251 23.02 -13.65 -15.48
CA ARG A 251 22.11 -12.87 -16.32
C ARG A 251 21.95 -13.57 -17.68
N MET A 252 20.91 -14.38 -17.85
CA MET A 252 20.46 -14.76 -19.20
C MET A 252 19.66 -13.60 -19.80
N ASN A 253 20.22 -13.00 -20.83
CA ASN A 253 19.57 -12.03 -21.69
C ASN A 253 18.47 -12.73 -22.49
N PHE A 254 17.21 -12.32 -22.33
CA PHE A 254 16.19 -12.56 -23.34
C PHE A 254 15.86 -11.25 -24.04
N VAL A 255 16.42 -11.12 -25.23
CA VAL A 255 16.10 -10.10 -26.23
C VAL A 255 14.79 -10.52 -26.88
N VAL A 256 13.73 -9.73 -26.76
CA VAL A 256 12.63 -9.75 -27.73
C VAL A 256 12.31 -8.32 -28.14
N ASN A 257 12.30 -8.17 -29.46
CA ASN A 257 12.28 -6.94 -30.22
C ASN A 257 11.03 -6.09 -30.01
N ALA A 258 11.27 -4.78 -30.01
CA ALA A 258 10.31 -3.75 -30.36
C ALA A 258 10.07 -3.75 -31.88
N ILE A 259 8.81 -3.86 -32.29
CA ILE A 259 8.22 -3.39 -33.57
C ILE A 259 6.80 -2.96 -33.16
N ASP A 260 6.55 -1.65 -33.05
CA ASP A 260 5.78 -0.81 -34.00
C ASP A 260 4.27 -1.13 -33.93
N GLY A 261 3.31 -0.24 -33.75
CA GLY A 261 3.23 1.21 -33.69
C GLY A 261 1.74 1.51 -33.85
N SER A 262 1.11 2.17 -32.89
CA SER A 262 -0.20 2.79 -33.13
C SER A 262 -0.40 3.96 -32.18
N ARG A 263 -0.25 5.15 -32.75
CA ARG A 263 -0.83 6.39 -32.22
C ARG A 263 -2.34 6.21 -32.25
N ASP A 264 -2.98 6.27 -31.08
CA ASP A 264 -4.35 6.74 -31.02
C ASP A 264 -4.48 7.82 -29.95
N THR A 265 -4.87 8.99 -30.46
CA THR A 265 -5.21 10.20 -29.74
C THR A 265 -6.65 10.11 -29.29
N THR A 266 -6.92 10.05 -27.98
CA THR A 266 -8.24 10.41 -27.43
C THR A 266 -8.08 11.22 -26.16
N ASN A 267 -8.19 12.53 -26.34
CA ASN A 267 -8.48 13.51 -25.30
C ASN A 267 -9.85 13.25 -24.66
N GLY A 268 -9.94 13.56 -23.37
CA GLY A 268 -11.12 14.22 -22.79
C GLY A 268 -12.10 13.34 -22.03
N SER A 269 -11.98 13.33 -20.70
CA SER A 269 -13.08 13.31 -19.70
C SER A 269 -12.68 12.79 -18.30
N HIS A 270 -11.39 12.79 -17.95
CA HIS A 270 -10.93 12.56 -16.57
C HIS A 270 -11.16 13.76 -15.62
N ASP A 271 -11.70 14.87 -16.11
CA ASP A 271 -11.60 16.16 -15.41
C ASP A 271 -12.62 16.35 -14.28
N VAL A 272 -13.81 15.74 -14.30
CA VAL A 272 -14.92 16.29 -13.48
C VAL A 272 -14.78 15.97 -11.98
N THR A 273 -14.24 14.80 -11.61
CA THR A 273 -14.11 14.39 -10.19
C THR A 273 -12.75 14.70 -9.58
N GLU A 274 -11.65 14.65 -10.36
CA GLU A 274 -10.35 15.19 -9.93
C GLU A 274 -10.44 16.72 -9.72
N ASN A 275 -11.18 17.45 -10.55
CA ASN A 275 -11.32 18.90 -10.39
C ASN A 275 -12.13 19.31 -9.16
N ALA A 276 -13.09 18.51 -8.71
CA ALA A 276 -13.86 18.81 -7.51
C ALA A 276 -13.01 18.70 -6.22
N SER A 277 -12.16 17.67 -6.12
CA SER A 277 -11.28 17.50 -4.95
C SER A 277 -10.07 18.45 -4.99
N ALA A 278 -9.52 18.70 -6.19
CA ALA A 278 -8.49 19.71 -6.41
C ALA A 278 -9.00 21.11 -6.08
N GLY A 279 -10.23 21.45 -6.50
CA GLY A 279 -10.87 22.74 -6.22
C GLY A 279 -11.03 23.00 -4.72
N THR A 280 -11.45 22.00 -3.95
CA THR A 280 -11.59 22.11 -2.49
C THR A 280 -10.23 22.32 -1.81
N THR A 281 -9.20 21.61 -2.28
CA THR A 281 -7.83 21.78 -1.76
C THR A 281 -7.26 23.17 -2.06
N ILE A 282 -7.53 23.71 -3.25
CA ILE A 282 -7.13 25.08 -3.64
C ILE A 282 -7.85 26.11 -2.76
N LEU A 283 -9.15 25.92 -2.48
CA LEU A 283 -9.92 26.82 -1.63
C LEU A 283 -9.31 26.95 -0.23
N PHE A 284 -8.96 25.84 0.42
CA PHE A 284 -8.31 25.87 1.73
C PHE A 284 -6.98 26.62 1.73
N ARG A 285 -6.21 26.53 0.63
CA ARG A 285 -4.95 27.26 0.48
C ARG A 285 -5.17 28.76 0.30
N LEU A 286 -6.19 29.15 -0.48
CA LEU A 286 -6.58 30.56 -0.63
C LEU A 286 -7.06 31.14 0.70
N MET A 287 -7.84 30.38 1.49
CA MET A 287 -8.25 30.78 2.84
C MET A 287 -7.04 30.94 3.76
N LEU A 288 -6.09 30.00 3.72
CA LEU A 288 -4.84 30.09 4.48
C LEU A 288 -4.06 31.35 4.10
N ILE A 289 -3.80 31.61 2.81
CA ILE A 289 -3.10 32.80 2.34
C ILE A 289 -3.83 34.08 2.76
N SER A 290 -5.14 34.14 2.56
CA SER A 290 -5.97 35.30 2.91
C SER A 290 -5.94 35.58 4.41
N SER A 291 -5.95 34.53 5.24
CA SER A 291 -5.83 34.67 6.69
C SER A 291 -4.49 35.30 7.11
N GLN A 292 -3.43 35.07 6.32
CA GLN A 292 -2.12 35.65 6.61
C GLN A 292 -2.01 37.11 6.15
N ALA A 293 -2.87 37.62 5.27
CA ALA A 293 -2.88 39.05 4.93
C ALA A 293 -3.20 39.94 6.15
N LEU A 294 -3.91 39.39 7.16
CA LEU A 294 -4.17 40.06 8.44
C LEU A 294 -2.88 40.40 9.22
N THR A 295 -1.75 39.76 8.89
CA THR A 295 -0.46 40.11 9.50
C THR A 295 0.00 41.52 9.14
N LEU A 296 -0.29 42.02 7.93
CA LEU A 296 0.21 43.34 7.48
C LEU A 296 -0.24 44.50 8.39
N PRO A 297 -1.53 44.62 8.77
CA PRO A 297 -1.97 45.66 9.69
C PRO A 297 -1.70 45.34 11.17
N LEU A 298 -1.54 44.07 11.55
CA LEU A 298 -1.40 43.66 12.95
C LEU A 298 0.06 43.63 13.44
N TRP A 299 1.02 43.53 12.53
CA TRP A 299 2.44 43.50 12.90
C TRP A 299 2.98 44.90 13.13
N SER A 300 3.77 45.05 14.18
CA SER A 300 4.40 46.34 14.52
C SER A 300 5.43 46.82 13.49
N HIS A 301 5.99 45.93 12.67
CA HIS A 301 7.04 46.27 11.71
C HIS A 301 6.66 45.77 10.32
N GLY A 302 6.33 46.70 9.42
CA GLY A 302 5.81 46.39 8.08
C GLY A 302 6.76 45.54 7.25
N GLY A 303 8.08 45.76 7.35
CA GLY A 303 9.07 44.94 6.64
C GLY A 303 9.10 43.47 7.08
N SER A 304 8.90 43.23 8.38
CA SER A 304 8.85 41.85 8.92
C SER A 304 7.58 41.13 8.51
N ALA A 305 6.45 41.86 8.53
CA ALA A 305 5.17 41.35 8.04
C ALA A 305 5.23 40.99 6.56
N ALA A 306 5.83 41.86 5.74
CA ALA A 306 5.99 41.64 4.30
C ALA A 306 6.84 40.39 4.01
N ILE A 307 7.97 40.20 4.73
CA ILE A 307 8.80 39.00 4.60
C ILE A 307 8.00 37.75 4.97
N TYR A 308 7.31 37.76 6.11
CA TYR A 308 6.52 36.62 6.56
C TYR A 308 5.41 36.25 5.56
N VAL A 309 4.60 37.22 5.13
CA VAL A 309 3.54 36.98 4.14
C VAL A 309 4.12 36.49 2.83
N GLY A 310 5.21 37.10 2.36
CA GLY A 310 5.90 36.69 1.13
C GLY A 310 6.36 35.24 1.19
N VAL A 311 6.96 34.81 2.30
CA VAL A 311 7.41 33.42 2.50
C VAL A 311 6.22 32.46 2.52
N VAL A 312 5.13 32.77 3.23
CA VAL A 312 3.94 31.91 3.25
C VAL A 312 3.34 31.78 1.85
N ILE A 313 3.16 32.90 1.13
CA ILE A 313 2.65 32.89 -0.24
C ILE A 313 3.56 32.04 -1.14
N ALA A 314 4.88 32.24 -1.09
CA ALA A 314 5.83 31.49 -1.91
C ALA A 314 5.75 29.98 -1.65
N LEU A 315 5.71 29.56 -0.38
CA LEU A 315 5.59 28.13 -0.02
C LEU A 315 4.27 27.52 -0.49
N GLU A 316 3.16 28.24 -0.38
CA GLU A 316 1.87 27.75 -0.87
C GLU A 316 1.82 27.70 -2.39
N LEU A 317 2.38 28.68 -3.09
CA LEU A 317 2.46 28.68 -4.55
C LEU A 317 3.31 27.51 -5.07
N VAL A 318 4.45 27.22 -4.43
CA VAL A 318 5.26 26.03 -4.76
C VAL A 318 4.46 24.75 -4.53
N SER A 319 3.70 24.68 -3.44
CA SER A 319 2.87 23.51 -3.14
C SER A 319 1.71 23.34 -4.13
N VAL A 320 1.09 24.44 -4.60
CA VAL A 320 0.07 24.43 -5.67
C VAL A 320 0.68 24.02 -7.00
N ALA A 321 1.84 24.59 -7.37
CA ALA A 321 2.54 24.24 -8.60
C ALA A 321 2.93 22.76 -8.65
N HIS A 322 3.31 22.19 -7.50
CA HIS A 322 3.55 20.76 -7.35
C HIS A 322 2.26 19.94 -7.54
N SER A 323 1.15 20.34 -6.92
CA SER A 323 -0.16 19.68 -7.08
C SER A 323 -0.68 19.72 -8.52
N LEU A 324 -0.45 20.82 -9.25
CA LEU A 324 -0.84 20.97 -10.65
C LEU A 324 0.11 20.29 -11.65
N ARG A 325 1.11 19.52 -11.16
CA ARG A 325 2.13 18.84 -12.00
C ARG A 325 2.91 19.79 -12.92
N LEU A 326 2.83 21.11 -12.71
CA LEU A 326 3.50 22.14 -13.53
C LEU A 326 5.03 22.10 -13.39
N LEU A 327 5.54 21.53 -12.29
CA LEU A 327 6.98 21.36 -12.03
C LEU A 327 7.59 20.06 -12.59
N ARG A 328 6.85 19.28 -13.43
CA ARG A 328 7.40 18.08 -14.09
C ARG A 328 8.63 18.34 -14.95
N CYS A 329 8.88 19.58 -15.36
CA CYS A 329 10.03 19.95 -16.20
C CYS A 329 11.34 20.13 -15.40
N VAL A 330 11.29 20.18 -14.06
CA VAL A 330 12.46 20.56 -13.23
C VAL A 330 12.73 19.58 -12.07
N GLN A 331 12.13 18.38 -12.06
CA GLN A 331 12.45 17.38 -11.04
C GLN A 331 13.85 16.78 -11.29
N SER A 332 14.87 17.44 -10.75
CA SER A 332 16.17 16.84 -10.43
C SER A 332 16.06 16.04 -9.14
N ASP A 333 16.56 14.80 -9.17
CA ASP A 333 16.37 13.69 -8.22
C ASP A 333 16.78 13.90 -6.75
N VAL A 334 17.24 15.08 -6.31
CA VAL A 334 18.03 15.18 -5.07
C VAL A 334 17.28 15.75 -3.86
N THR A 335 16.19 16.50 -4.02
CA THR A 335 15.58 17.24 -2.89
C THR A 335 14.13 16.88 -2.56
N SER A 336 13.44 16.11 -3.42
CA SER A 336 12.05 15.71 -3.16
C SER A 336 11.92 14.54 -2.18
N SER A 337 13.01 13.78 -1.97
CA SER A 337 13.02 12.57 -1.14
C SER A 337 12.65 12.85 0.32
N SER A 338 13.25 13.87 0.95
CA SER A 338 13.06 14.13 2.39
C SER A 338 11.69 14.72 2.75
N VAL A 339 11.07 15.48 1.86
CA VAL A 339 9.75 16.10 2.11
C VAL A 339 8.61 15.11 1.84
N GLU A 340 8.77 14.23 0.84
CA GLU A 340 7.83 13.16 0.56
C GLU A 340 7.87 12.06 1.64
N HIS A 341 9.06 11.81 2.24
CA HIS A 341 9.23 10.85 3.33
C HIS A 341 8.43 11.24 4.59
N ILE A 342 8.37 12.53 4.92
CA ILE A 342 7.56 13.03 6.04
C ILE A 342 6.06 12.90 5.74
N ARG A 343 5.66 13.00 4.47
CA ARG A 343 4.27 12.79 4.04
C ARG A 343 3.86 11.31 4.04
N ARG A 344 4.84 10.41 3.95
CA ARG A 344 4.67 8.93 3.92
C ARG A 344 5.10 8.23 5.21
N LEU A 345 5.36 8.95 6.30
CA LEU A 345 5.42 8.34 7.64
C LEU A 345 4.03 7.78 7.95
N THR A 346 3.85 6.53 7.57
CA THR A 346 2.63 5.74 7.63
C THR A 346 2.02 5.76 9.04
N PRO A 347 0.68 5.78 9.18
CA PRO A 347 -0.04 5.65 10.45
C PRO A 347 0.43 4.51 11.36
N ARG A 348 1.05 3.47 10.80
CA ARG A 348 1.65 2.33 11.53
C ARG A 348 2.79 2.71 12.48
N GLN A 349 3.55 3.78 12.23
CA GLN A 349 4.71 4.13 13.07
C GLN A 349 4.38 5.09 14.22
N ILE A 350 3.22 5.75 14.17
CA ILE A 350 2.75 6.66 15.23
C ILE A 350 1.48 6.07 15.86
N ALA A 351 1.49 4.76 16.13
CA ALA A 351 0.65 4.21 17.18
C ALA A 351 1.17 4.81 18.49
N PHE A 352 0.58 5.93 18.91
CA PHE A 352 0.87 6.51 20.22
C PHE A 352 0.58 5.42 21.25
N LEU A 353 1.64 4.93 21.90
CA LEU A 353 1.59 3.82 22.86
C LEU A 353 0.39 3.95 23.81
N GLY A 354 -0.61 3.09 23.63
CA GLY A 354 -1.57 2.72 24.68
C GLY A 354 -2.69 3.71 25.04
N CYS A 355 -2.87 4.83 24.35
CA CYS A 355 -4.02 5.71 24.62
C CYS A 355 -5.23 5.30 23.76
N GLY A 356 -6.36 4.96 24.41
CA GLY A 356 -7.64 4.59 23.76
C GLY A 356 -8.34 5.73 23.01
N ILE A 357 -7.59 6.50 22.24
CA ILE A 357 -8.04 7.63 21.45
C ILE A 357 -8.62 7.13 20.13
N SER A 358 -9.71 7.74 19.66
CA SER A 358 -10.33 7.34 18.39
C SER A 358 -9.41 7.61 17.18
N PRO A 359 -9.44 6.78 16.13
CA PRO A 359 -8.60 6.96 14.93
C PRO A 359 -8.76 8.33 14.25
N LYS A 360 -9.96 8.93 14.33
CA LYS A 360 -10.21 10.29 13.84
C LYS A 360 -9.44 11.34 14.65
N LEU A 361 -9.43 11.22 15.97
CA LEU A 361 -8.69 12.14 16.83
C LEU A 361 -7.18 11.97 16.66
N GLN A 362 -6.68 10.74 16.48
CA GLN A 362 -5.26 10.50 16.16
C GLN A 362 -4.84 11.18 14.86
N ARG A 363 -5.65 11.08 13.79
CA ARG A 363 -5.41 11.77 12.51
C ARG A 363 -5.45 13.28 12.63
N CYS A 364 -6.38 13.81 13.44
CA CYS A 364 -6.46 15.24 13.75
C CYS A 364 -5.21 15.74 14.50
N VAL A 365 -4.77 15.00 15.53
CA VAL A 365 -3.57 15.32 16.32
C VAL A 365 -2.30 15.27 15.46
N LEU A 366 -2.17 14.27 14.59
CA LEU A 366 -1.05 14.19 13.65
C LEU A 366 -1.07 15.36 12.66
N SER A 367 -2.23 15.71 12.12
CA SER A 367 -2.41 16.87 11.24
C SER A 367 -2.00 18.16 11.94
N LEU A 368 -2.39 18.34 13.20
CA LEU A 368 -2.01 19.48 14.02
C LEU A 368 -0.49 19.53 14.24
N GLY A 369 0.14 18.41 14.63
CA GLY A 369 1.59 18.32 14.81
C GLY A 369 2.35 18.71 13.55
N MET A 370 1.90 18.22 12.39
CA MET A 370 2.48 18.56 11.10
C MET A 370 2.31 20.05 10.72
N SER A 371 1.17 20.65 11.04
CA SER A 371 0.93 22.09 10.87
C SER A 371 1.86 22.93 11.75
N LEU A 372 2.10 22.49 12.99
CA LEU A 372 3.04 23.16 13.90
C LEU A 372 4.48 23.08 13.38
N VAL A 373 4.93 21.92 12.90
CA VAL A 373 6.26 21.75 12.28
C VAL A 373 6.41 22.69 11.08
N LYS A 374 5.38 22.78 10.22
CA LYS A 374 5.37 23.71 9.08
C LYS A 374 5.47 25.16 9.54
N ALA A 375 4.75 25.55 10.58
CA ALA A 375 4.79 26.90 11.12
C ALA A 375 6.19 27.28 11.66
N VAL A 376 6.86 26.34 12.35
CA VAL A 376 8.25 26.51 12.78
C VAL A 376 9.21 26.61 11.59
N GLY A 377 9.02 25.78 10.56
CA GLY A 377 9.80 25.85 9.32
C GLY A 377 9.69 27.21 8.62
N ILE A 378 8.47 27.77 8.54
CA ILE A 378 8.23 29.13 8.01
C ILE A 378 9.01 30.18 8.80
N PHE A 379 8.97 30.10 10.13
CA PHE A 379 9.71 31.01 11.00
C PHE A 379 11.21 30.97 10.71
N VAL A 380 11.79 29.78 10.66
CA VAL A 380 13.23 29.60 10.36
C VAL A 380 13.56 30.16 8.98
N LEU A 381 12.72 29.91 7.98
CA LEU A 381 12.93 30.41 6.63
C LEU A 381 12.86 31.95 6.57
N CYS A 382 11.93 32.56 7.30
CA CYS A 382 11.84 34.03 7.38
C CYS A 382 13.07 34.64 8.06
N MET A 383 13.62 33.98 9.09
CA MET A 383 14.88 34.40 9.72
C MET A 383 16.04 34.37 8.73
N ILE A 384 16.13 33.31 7.91
CA ILE A 384 17.15 33.18 6.87
C ILE A 384 16.98 34.28 5.81
N VAL A 385 15.78 34.45 5.27
CA VAL A 385 15.48 35.47 4.24
C VAL A 385 15.79 36.87 4.75
N ALA A 386 15.43 37.20 5.99
CA ALA A 386 15.75 38.49 6.58
C ALA A 386 17.27 38.70 6.76
N THR A 387 18.00 37.65 7.14
CA THR A 387 19.47 37.70 7.26
C THR A 387 20.15 37.91 5.90
N PHE A 388 19.63 37.30 4.84
CA PHE A 388 20.09 37.58 3.49
C PHE A 388 19.73 39.00 3.05
N ALA A 389 18.50 39.47 3.31
CA ALA A 389 18.06 40.81 2.94
C ALA A 389 18.89 41.91 3.62
N THR A 390 19.31 41.73 4.87
CA THR A 390 20.22 42.67 5.56
C THR A 390 21.63 42.65 4.98
N ALA A 391 22.11 41.52 4.44
CA ALA A 391 23.42 41.45 3.82
C ALA A 391 23.48 42.27 2.51
N PHE A 392 22.36 42.37 1.78
CA PHE A 392 22.30 43.03 0.47
C PHE A 392 21.72 44.45 0.51
N SER A 393 21.03 44.83 1.58
CA SER A 393 20.45 46.17 1.72
C SER A 393 21.16 46.94 2.84
N LYS A 394 21.54 48.20 2.59
CA LYS A 394 22.10 49.10 3.63
C LYS A 394 21.11 49.42 4.77
N SER A 395 19.91 48.87 4.71
CA SER A 395 18.83 49.02 5.68
C SER A 395 19.05 48.13 6.90
N GLN A 396 19.00 48.74 8.09
CA GLN A 396 18.89 48.01 9.35
C GLN A 396 17.49 47.40 9.46
N PHE A 397 17.26 46.22 8.87
CA PHE A 397 16.11 45.44 9.28
C PHE A 397 16.31 45.05 10.75
N VAL A 398 15.34 45.42 11.57
CA VAL A 398 15.20 44.90 12.94
C VAL A 398 15.30 43.37 12.86
N VAL A 399 16.07 42.78 13.78
CA VAL A 399 16.26 41.33 13.85
C VAL A 399 14.86 40.71 13.93
N MET A 400 14.45 39.95 12.91
CA MET A 400 13.12 39.33 12.81
C MET A 400 12.68 38.66 14.12
N ARG A 401 13.63 38.13 14.88
CA ARG A 401 13.47 37.61 16.24
C ARG A 401 12.69 38.54 17.18
N GLU A 402 13.03 39.83 17.25
CA GLU A 402 12.37 40.80 18.13
C GLU A 402 10.94 41.09 17.66
N SER A 403 10.78 41.18 16.34
CA SER A 403 9.49 41.37 15.69
C SER A 403 8.53 40.20 15.98
N TYR A 404 9.05 38.97 15.97
CA TYR A 404 8.29 37.79 16.37
C TYR A 404 7.99 37.75 17.86
N ALA A 405 8.96 38.06 18.73
CA ALA A 405 8.73 38.12 20.18
C ALA A 405 7.59 39.10 20.51
N ALA A 406 7.55 40.25 19.85
CA ALA A 406 6.48 41.23 19.99
C ALA A 406 5.12 40.76 19.43
N ALA A 407 5.12 39.86 18.44
CA ALA A 407 3.91 39.24 17.90
C ALA A 407 3.35 38.18 18.89
N PHE A 408 4.21 37.35 19.48
CA PHE A 408 3.80 36.33 20.46
C PHE A 408 3.42 36.93 21.83
N ALA A 409 3.95 38.10 22.18
CA ALA A 409 3.60 38.80 23.42
C ALA A 409 2.20 39.44 23.41
N SER A 410 1.52 39.49 22.26
CA SER A 410 0.19 40.09 22.12
C SER A 410 -0.83 39.07 21.67
N GLY A 411 -1.86 38.80 22.49
CA GLY A 411 -2.93 37.86 22.15
C GLY A 411 -3.64 38.20 20.83
N ARG A 412 -3.81 39.49 20.52
CA ARG A 412 -4.40 39.94 19.24
C ARG A 412 -3.53 39.64 18.04
N LYS A 413 -2.20 39.64 18.18
CA LYS A 413 -1.27 39.33 17.08
C LYS A 413 -1.05 37.83 16.94
N PHE A 414 -1.06 37.11 18.07
CA PHE A 414 -0.99 35.65 18.10
C PHE A 414 -2.14 34.97 17.34
N ILE A 415 -3.31 35.62 17.22
CA ILE A 415 -4.45 35.06 16.49
C ILE A 415 -4.12 34.70 15.04
N VAL A 416 -3.21 35.43 14.39
CA VAL A 416 -2.87 35.15 12.99
C VAL A 416 -2.11 33.84 12.85
N PHE A 417 -1.26 33.52 13.83
CA PHE A 417 -0.57 32.24 13.91
C PHE A 417 -1.54 31.10 14.21
N VAL A 418 -2.50 31.31 15.12
CA VAL A 418 -3.55 30.32 15.41
C VAL A 418 -4.38 30.04 14.16
N LEU A 419 -4.79 31.07 13.43
CA LEU A 419 -5.55 30.92 12.18
C LEU A 419 -4.75 30.14 11.12
N PHE A 420 -3.45 30.40 10.99
CA PHE A 420 -2.57 29.60 10.12
C PHE A 420 -2.62 28.11 10.49
N VAL A 421 -2.37 27.79 11.76
CA VAL A 421 -2.31 26.40 12.24
C VAL A 421 -3.67 25.72 12.09
N VAL A 422 -4.77 26.41 12.40
CA VAL A 422 -6.13 25.88 12.25
C VAL A 422 -6.44 25.59 10.78
N PHE A 423 -6.23 26.54 9.87
CA PHE A 423 -6.53 26.32 8.45
C PHE A 423 -5.62 25.27 7.80
N ASP A 424 -4.31 25.24 8.12
CA ASP A 424 -3.42 24.19 7.61
C ASP A 424 -3.81 22.80 8.16
N THR A 425 -4.25 22.73 9.42
CA THR A 425 -4.69 21.48 10.06
C THR A 425 -6.00 20.99 9.45
N LEU A 426 -6.99 21.88 9.26
CA LEU A 426 -8.25 21.54 8.60
C LEU A 426 -8.02 21.06 7.16
N ARG A 427 -7.13 21.74 6.41
CA ARG A 427 -6.74 21.32 5.07
C ARG A 427 -6.14 19.92 5.08
N ARG A 428 -5.15 19.65 5.93
CA ARG A 428 -4.47 18.35 6.02
C ARG A 428 -5.44 17.25 6.45
N PHE A 429 -6.30 17.54 7.42
CA PHE A 429 -7.32 16.61 7.87
C PHE A 429 -8.31 16.27 6.75
N TYR A 430 -8.74 17.28 5.99
CA TYR A 430 -9.59 17.09 4.81
C TYR A 430 -8.91 16.22 3.75
N GLU A 431 -7.65 16.52 3.40
CA GLU A 431 -6.85 15.71 2.46
C GLU A 431 -6.76 14.25 2.92
N VAL A 432 -6.51 14.00 4.21
CA VAL A 432 -6.41 12.64 4.76
C VAL A 432 -7.76 11.89 4.78
N GLU A 433 -8.88 12.57 4.97
CA GLU A 433 -10.20 11.92 5.00
C GLU A 433 -10.82 11.71 3.60
N HIS A 434 -10.40 12.47 2.58
CA HIS A 434 -11.06 12.47 1.27
C HIS A 434 -10.14 12.08 0.09
N LEU A 435 -8.82 12.06 0.27
CA LEU A 435 -7.86 11.70 -0.78
C LEU A 435 -7.01 10.46 -0.46
N ALA A 436 -7.15 9.89 0.75
CA ALA A 436 -6.61 8.57 1.11
C ALA A 436 -7.71 7.52 0.89
#